data_AF-A0A815G0Z6-F1
#
_entry.id   AF-A0A815G0Z6-F1
#
_cell.length_a   1.000
_cell.length_b   1.000
_cell.length_c   1.000
_cell.angle_alpha   90.00
_cell.angle_beta   90.00
_cell.angle_gamma   90.00
#
_symmetry.space_group_name_H-M   'P 1'
#
loop_
_entity.id
_entity.type
_entity.pdbx_description
1 polymer ?
#
loop_
_entity_poly.entity_id
_entity_poly.type
_entity_poly.pdbx_seq_one_letter_code
_entity_poly.pdbx_strand_id
1 'polypeptide(L)'
;MHTKNMERATFKIEIPFTDHAHCIGRQGNQIQSIMLATDTHIHFPDGNREPNGTKSNQVSITGTITSIEQARKRIRDILPMSLKFLISPRELIHIINDDYPLFKYVRRRYGVIVLPRPYAKTGDVYCIVRGLINQPELAEATEYLIQAFYGFESSLIKVTCQTEVSEQYHGYLQTRQQSKDMCIAAIEQYTHATIQFPTTIINTNGYGRRTSVIISGSPTQVCQARKLFDLCLPIILTFEVPIDKEPTRADIAHIKDKLNITTILRTRKDKIGKLVIVQSQEYNTDQLFRARSIILGLSEINNNILPISSINNNNNKNTLFDLNLSSTIFSDLSSK
;
A
#
# COMPACT_ATOMS: atom_id res chain seq x y z
N MET A 1 14.12 33.73 8.37
CA MET A 1 12.76 33.17 8.59
C MET A 1 12.14 32.53 7.33
N HIS A 2 12.45 32.97 6.09
CA HIS A 2 11.88 32.39 4.86
C HIS A 2 12.36 30.97 4.49
N THR A 3 13.56 30.54 4.89
CA THR A 3 14.11 29.22 4.54
C THR A 3 13.47 28.05 5.29
N LYS A 4 12.94 28.27 6.50
CA LYS A 4 12.42 27.18 7.37
C LYS A 4 11.11 26.56 6.85
N ASN A 5 10.34 27.29 6.02
CA ASN A 5 9.10 26.78 5.41
C ASN A 5 9.34 25.95 4.14
N MET A 6 10.50 26.08 3.49
CA MET A 6 10.81 25.37 2.25
C MET A 6 11.25 23.92 2.48
N GLU A 7 11.56 23.51 3.70
CA GLU A 7 12.02 22.15 4.00
C GLU A 7 10.87 21.21 4.36
N ARG A 8 9.74 21.77 4.81
CA ARG A 8 8.59 21.00 5.23
C ARG A 8 7.63 20.77 4.07
N ALA A 9 6.99 19.61 4.09
CA ALA A 9 5.90 19.26 3.20
C ALA A 9 4.85 18.46 3.98
N THR A 10 3.67 18.32 3.39
CA THR A 10 2.65 17.38 3.83
C THR A 10 2.44 16.35 2.74
N PHE A 11 2.65 15.10 3.09
CA PHE A 11 2.50 13.95 2.24
C PHE A 11 1.24 13.18 2.64
N LYS A 12 0.47 12.71 1.66
CA LYS A 12 -0.75 11.96 1.92
C LYS A 12 -0.72 10.63 1.20
N ILE A 13 -1.08 9.58 1.93
CA ILE A 13 -1.12 8.20 1.45
C ILE A 13 -2.50 7.58 1.69
N GLU A 14 -2.82 6.59 0.87
CA GLU A 14 -4.06 5.81 0.98
C GLU A 14 -3.83 4.61 1.92
N ILE A 15 -4.57 4.59 3.03
CA ILE A 15 -4.63 3.46 3.98
C ILE A 15 -6.11 3.17 4.25
N PRO A 16 -6.57 1.92 4.11
CA PRO A 16 -7.94 1.54 4.43
C PRO A 16 -8.36 2.05 5.81
N PHE A 17 -9.52 2.70 5.94
CA PHE A 17 -10.01 3.17 7.24
C PHE A 17 -10.12 2.04 8.27
N THR A 18 -10.37 0.82 7.79
CA THR A 18 -10.44 -0.42 8.59
C THR A 18 -9.11 -0.76 9.26
N ASP A 19 -7.99 -0.30 8.71
CA ASP A 19 -6.64 -0.57 9.19
C ASP A 19 -6.06 0.59 10.03
N HIS A 20 -6.76 1.74 10.10
CA HIS A 20 -6.30 2.91 10.87
C HIS A 20 -6.09 2.58 12.34
N ALA A 21 -7.05 1.90 12.96
CA ALA A 21 -6.97 1.51 14.37
C ALA A 21 -5.77 0.58 14.66
N HIS A 22 -5.40 -0.27 13.69
CA HIS A 22 -4.20 -1.09 13.80
C HIS A 22 -2.96 -0.21 13.82
N CYS A 23 -2.82 0.68 12.84
CA CYS A 23 -1.65 1.58 12.71
C CYS A 23 -1.47 2.54 13.89
N ILE A 24 -2.58 3.05 14.43
CA ILE A 24 -2.59 3.94 15.61
C ILE A 24 -2.09 3.15 16.83
N GLY A 25 -2.51 1.90 16.97
CA GLY A 25 -2.18 1.04 18.09
C GLY A 25 -2.92 1.42 19.38
N ARG A 26 -2.73 0.61 20.42
CA ARG A 26 -3.36 0.85 21.73
C ARG A 26 -2.90 2.20 22.29
N GLN A 27 -3.87 3.04 22.66
CA GLN A 27 -3.64 4.40 23.17
C GLN A 27 -2.85 5.33 22.22
N GLY A 28 -2.70 4.98 20.94
CA GLY A 28 -1.88 5.74 19.99
C GLY A 28 -0.37 5.47 20.10
N ASN A 29 0.06 4.53 20.93
CA ASN A 29 1.48 4.31 21.21
C ASN A 29 2.29 3.95 19.97
N GLN A 30 1.72 3.15 19.06
CA GLN A 30 2.43 2.71 17.86
C GLN A 30 2.69 3.89 16.92
N ILE A 31 1.66 4.70 16.64
CA ILE A 31 1.83 5.85 15.76
C ILE A 31 2.68 6.96 16.40
N GLN A 32 2.55 7.20 17.70
CA GLN A 32 3.39 8.15 18.43
C GLN A 32 4.87 7.74 18.38
N SER A 33 5.17 6.44 18.48
CA SER A 33 6.53 5.94 18.31
C SER A 33 7.08 6.22 16.91
N ILE A 34 6.25 6.08 15.85
CA ILE A 34 6.68 6.38 14.48
C ILE A 34 6.90 7.88 14.30
N MET A 35 5.98 8.73 14.80
CA MET A 35 6.13 10.18 14.77
C MET A 35 7.45 10.62 15.43
N LEU A 36 7.73 10.13 16.64
CA LEU A 36 8.93 10.45 17.39
C LEU A 36 10.20 9.97 16.66
N ALA A 37 10.20 8.73 16.17
CA ALA A 37 11.36 8.14 15.50
C ALA A 37 11.66 8.71 14.10
N THR A 38 10.73 9.48 13.53
CA THR A 38 10.88 10.08 12.18
C THR A 38 10.90 11.60 12.20
N ASP A 39 10.65 12.24 13.35
CA ASP A 39 10.40 13.68 13.45
C ASP A 39 9.29 14.15 12.49
N THR A 40 8.16 13.42 12.50
CA THR A 40 6.98 13.74 11.68
C THR A 40 5.74 13.91 12.53
N HIS A 41 4.76 14.62 11.97
CA HIS A 41 3.41 14.70 12.49
C HIS A 41 2.45 13.93 11.58
N ILE A 42 1.88 12.83 12.07
CA ILE A 42 1.00 11.95 11.30
C ILE A 42 -0.47 12.13 11.74
N HIS A 43 -1.37 12.35 10.80
CA HIS A 43 -2.78 12.57 11.08
C HIS A 43 -3.64 11.55 10.32
N PHE A 44 -4.39 10.75 11.08
CA PHE A 44 -5.45 9.89 10.57
C PHE A 44 -6.77 10.67 10.57
N PRO A 45 -7.57 10.58 9.49
CA PRO A 45 -8.84 11.27 9.42
C PRO A 45 -9.82 10.72 10.45
N ASP A 46 -10.49 11.62 11.17
CA ASP A 46 -11.54 11.24 12.13
C ASP A 46 -12.85 11.01 11.37
N GLY A 47 -13.23 9.74 11.21
CA GLY A 47 -14.46 9.35 10.52
C GLY A 47 -15.74 9.90 11.13
N ASN A 48 -15.70 10.43 12.36
CA ASN A 48 -16.85 11.04 13.04
C ASN A 48 -17.00 12.55 12.78
N ARG A 49 -16.01 13.21 12.16
CA ARG A 49 -16.03 14.66 11.90
C ARG A 49 -16.51 15.04 10.50
N GLU A 50 -16.58 14.09 9.59
CA GLU A 50 -17.05 14.35 8.22
C GLU A 50 -18.58 14.50 8.19
N PRO A 51 -19.13 15.60 7.67
CA PRO A 51 -20.55 15.95 7.76
C PRO A 51 -21.49 14.94 7.09
N ASN A 52 -20.95 14.08 6.21
CA ASN A 52 -21.72 13.09 5.46
C ASN A 52 -21.50 11.65 5.98
N GLY A 53 -20.71 11.47 7.06
CA GLY A 53 -20.33 10.15 7.58
C GLY A 53 -19.40 9.35 6.66
N THR A 54 -18.88 9.95 5.58
CA THR A 54 -17.91 9.32 4.67
C THR A 54 -16.56 9.15 5.36
N LYS A 55 -16.14 7.89 5.53
CA LYS A 55 -14.82 7.56 6.08
C LYS A 55 -13.76 7.76 4.99
N SER A 56 -12.72 8.53 5.32
CA SER A 56 -11.61 8.80 4.41
C SER A 56 -10.47 7.81 4.67
N ASN A 57 -9.83 7.34 3.60
CA ASN A 57 -8.63 6.51 3.68
C ASN A 57 -7.33 7.35 3.70
N GLN A 58 -7.43 8.68 3.59
CA GLN A 58 -6.28 9.54 3.37
C GLN A 58 -5.58 9.92 4.67
N VAL A 59 -4.41 9.35 4.92
CA VAL A 59 -3.55 9.64 6.08
C VAL A 59 -2.51 10.68 5.69
N SER A 60 -2.32 11.71 6.52
CA SER A 60 -1.38 12.81 6.24
C SER A 60 -0.12 12.69 7.11
N ILE A 61 1.06 12.96 6.55
CA ILE A 61 2.37 12.92 7.18
C ILE A 61 3.05 14.26 6.89
N THR A 62 3.37 15.03 7.93
CA THR A 62 4.03 16.34 7.77
C THR A 62 5.42 16.32 8.39
N GLY A 63 6.43 16.72 7.62
CA GLY A 63 7.83 16.70 8.04
C GLY A 63 8.78 17.14 6.93
N THR A 64 10.07 16.86 7.08
CA THR A 64 11.04 16.95 5.97
C THR A 64 10.80 15.81 4.97
N ILE A 65 11.31 15.92 3.74
CA ILE A 65 11.15 14.87 2.72
C ILE A 65 11.72 13.53 3.18
N THR A 66 12.91 13.53 3.77
CA THR A 66 13.54 12.32 4.32
C THR A 66 12.73 11.73 5.46
N SER A 67 12.29 12.56 6.41
CA SER A 67 11.45 12.14 7.54
C SER A 67 10.11 11.54 7.09
N ILE A 68 9.47 12.18 6.11
CA ILE A 68 8.21 11.72 5.51
C ILE A 68 8.38 10.34 4.89
N GLU A 69 9.44 10.14 4.10
CA GLU A 69 9.66 8.88 3.41
C GLU A 69 9.95 7.74 4.41
N GLN A 70 10.72 8.01 5.46
CA GLN A 70 10.93 7.06 6.55
C GLN A 70 9.62 6.71 7.28
N ALA A 71 8.78 7.71 7.55
CA ALA A 71 7.47 7.50 8.17
C ALA A 71 6.53 6.69 7.28
N ARG A 72 6.48 6.99 5.98
CA ARG A 72 5.69 6.24 4.99
C ARG A 72 6.08 4.76 5.00
N LYS A 73 7.38 4.44 4.88
CA LYS A 73 7.88 3.06 4.91
C LYS A 73 7.47 2.35 6.20
N ARG A 74 7.72 2.97 7.36
CA ARG A 74 7.36 2.39 8.67
C ARG A 74 5.86 2.14 8.83
N ILE A 75 5.00 3.03 8.30
CA ILE A 75 3.55 2.82 8.32
C ILE A 75 3.17 1.64 7.41
N ARG A 76 3.75 1.55 6.20
CA ARG A 76 3.53 0.42 5.28
C ARG A 76 3.95 -0.91 5.90
N ASP A 77 5.07 -0.94 6.64
CA ASP A 77 5.59 -2.16 7.28
C ASP A 77 4.65 -2.72 8.36
N ILE A 78 3.89 -1.87 9.03
CA ILE A 78 2.96 -2.28 10.09
C ILE A 78 1.52 -2.50 9.59
N LEU A 79 1.28 -2.42 8.27
CA LEU A 79 -0.06 -2.67 7.75
C LEU A 79 -0.46 -4.15 7.94
N PRO A 80 -1.65 -4.42 8.48
CA PRO A 80 -2.11 -5.78 8.65
C PRO A 80 -2.49 -6.39 7.30
N MET A 81 -2.28 -7.70 7.19
CA MET A 81 -2.74 -8.52 6.08
C MET A 81 -3.46 -9.75 6.62
N SER A 82 -4.52 -10.18 5.93
CA SER A 82 -5.23 -11.42 6.23
C SER A 82 -5.36 -12.27 4.97
N LEU A 83 -4.98 -13.55 5.08
CA LEU A 83 -5.24 -14.58 4.08
C LEU A 83 -6.38 -15.47 4.57
N LYS A 84 -7.32 -15.77 3.67
CA LYS A 84 -8.55 -16.48 4.01
C LYS A 84 -8.82 -17.62 3.03
N PHE A 85 -9.03 -18.81 3.56
CA PHE A 85 -9.45 -19.99 2.80
C PHE A 85 -10.55 -20.76 3.55
N LEU A 86 -11.28 -21.62 2.84
CA LEU A 86 -12.30 -22.49 3.43
C LEU A 86 -11.65 -23.76 3.95
N ILE A 87 -12.17 -24.30 5.05
CA ILE A 87 -11.90 -25.64 5.57
C ILE A 87 -13.21 -26.44 5.42
N SER A 88 -13.09 -27.63 4.83
CA SER A 88 -14.20 -28.54 4.55
C SER A 88 -14.91 -29.03 5.83
N PRO A 89 -16.21 -29.36 5.78
CA PRO A 89 -17.00 -29.66 6.96
C PRO A 89 -16.54 -30.86 7.81
N ARG A 90 -15.69 -31.72 7.26
CA ARG A 90 -15.24 -32.96 7.92
C ARG A 90 -14.45 -32.72 9.22
N GLU A 91 -13.91 -31.52 9.43
CA GLU A 91 -13.02 -31.20 10.56
C GLU A 91 -13.61 -30.18 11.55
N LEU A 92 -14.87 -29.74 11.35
CA LEU A 92 -15.48 -28.58 12.01
C LEU A 92 -15.59 -28.67 13.54
N ILE A 93 -15.88 -29.85 14.08
CA ILE A 93 -16.27 -30.00 15.49
C ILE A 93 -15.14 -29.62 16.44
N HIS A 94 -13.88 -29.86 16.04
CA HIS A 94 -12.70 -29.54 16.85
C HIS A 94 -12.07 -28.18 16.52
N ILE A 95 -12.31 -27.65 15.32
CA ILE A 95 -11.69 -26.41 14.81
C ILE A 95 -12.34 -25.15 15.39
N ILE A 96 -13.65 -25.17 15.65
CA ILE A 96 -14.39 -23.99 16.14
C ILE A 96 -13.98 -23.63 17.57
N ASN A 97 -13.52 -24.62 18.34
CA ASN A 97 -12.89 -24.37 19.63
C ASN A 97 -11.47 -23.86 19.34
N ASP A 98 -11.23 -22.57 19.58
CA ASP A 98 -10.00 -21.81 19.29
C ASP A 98 -8.69 -22.44 19.83
N ASP A 99 -8.84 -23.50 20.61
CA ASP A 99 -7.85 -24.34 21.26
C ASP A 99 -7.26 -25.48 20.41
N TYR A 100 -7.62 -25.56 19.12
CA TYR A 100 -7.11 -26.59 18.21
C TYR A 100 -5.56 -26.65 18.18
N PRO A 101 -4.91 -27.80 18.50
CA PRO A 101 -3.46 -27.88 18.68
C PRO A 101 -2.63 -27.39 17.49
N LEU A 102 -3.10 -27.66 16.27
CA LEU A 102 -2.45 -27.19 15.05
C LEU A 102 -2.40 -25.66 14.99
N PHE A 103 -3.49 -24.97 15.35
CA PHE A 103 -3.53 -23.51 15.36
C PHE A 103 -2.60 -22.94 16.43
N LYS A 104 -2.54 -23.56 17.62
CA LYS A 104 -1.57 -23.16 18.65
C LYS A 104 -0.13 -23.29 18.17
N TYR A 105 0.18 -24.41 17.51
CA TYR A 105 1.49 -24.65 16.92
C TYR A 105 1.83 -23.58 15.87
N VAL A 106 0.94 -23.35 14.91
CA VAL A 106 1.16 -22.39 13.81
C VAL A 106 1.30 -20.96 14.34
N ARG A 107 0.43 -20.52 15.26
CA ARG A 107 0.53 -19.20 15.91
C ARG A 107 1.90 -19.00 16.55
N ARG A 108 2.39 -20.00 17.28
CA ARG A 108 3.69 -19.94 17.97
C ARG A 108 4.88 -20.02 17.01
N ARG A 109 4.82 -20.89 16.00
CA ARG A 109 5.94 -21.18 15.09
C ARG A 109 6.19 -20.05 14.09
N TYR A 110 5.12 -19.40 13.62
CA TYR A 110 5.18 -18.40 12.55
C TYR A 110 4.88 -16.98 13.03
N GLY A 111 4.46 -16.79 14.29
CA GLY A 111 4.12 -15.47 14.82
C GLY A 111 2.90 -14.85 14.15
N VAL A 112 1.96 -15.67 13.69
CA VAL A 112 0.71 -15.24 13.03
C VAL A 112 -0.49 -15.44 13.95
N ILE A 113 -1.60 -14.79 13.62
CA ILE A 113 -2.89 -15.04 14.27
C ILE A 113 -3.74 -15.91 13.35
N VAL A 114 -4.11 -17.10 13.79
CA VAL A 114 -5.08 -17.96 13.09
C VAL A 114 -6.45 -17.74 13.72
N LEU A 115 -7.50 -17.52 12.93
CA LEU A 115 -8.87 -17.29 13.39
C LEU A 115 -9.86 -18.16 12.59
N PRO A 116 -10.45 -19.21 13.19
CA PRO A 116 -11.56 -19.91 12.60
C PRO A 116 -12.84 -19.06 12.68
N ARG A 117 -13.60 -19.02 11.57
CA ARG A 117 -14.89 -18.31 11.47
C ARG A 117 -15.93 -19.18 10.76
N PRO A 118 -17.02 -19.59 11.44
CA PRO A 118 -18.10 -20.34 10.80
C PRO A 118 -18.66 -19.60 9.58
N TYR A 119 -18.83 -20.31 8.47
CA TYR A 119 -19.45 -19.80 7.25
C TYR A 119 -20.89 -20.32 7.17
N ALA A 120 -21.80 -19.50 7.67
CA ALA A 120 -23.20 -19.86 7.93
C ALA A 120 -24.00 -20.35 6.70
N LYS A 121 -23.51 -20.15 5.46
CA LYS A 121 -24.24 -20.52 4.24
C LYS A 121 -24.06 -21.99 3.83
N THR A 122 -22.91 -22.57 4.08
CA THR A 122 -22.55 -23.92 3.60
C THR A 122 -22.17 -24.87 4.73
N GLY A 123 -22.03 -24.35 5.94
CA GLY A 123 -21.52 -25.11 7.09
C GLY A 123 -19.99 -25.14 7.17
N ASP A 124 -19.28 -24.67 6.14
CA ASP A 124 -17.81 -24.60 6.13
C ASP A 124 -17.26 -23.67 7.23
N VAL A 125 -15.95 -23.73 7.50
CA VAL A 125 -15.26 -22.74 8.33
C VAL A 125 -14.22 -22.01 7.50
N TYR A 126 -14.25 -20.68 7.56
CA TYR A 126 -13.14 -19.88 7.10
C TYR A 126 -11.99 -19.96 8.09
N CYS A 127 -10.82 -20.34 7.60
CA CYS A 127 -9.57 -20.12 8.30
C CYS A 127 -8.99 -18.78 7.84
N ILE A 128 -8.88 -17.84 8.78
CA ILE A 128 -8.29 -16.52 8.53
C ILE A 128 -6.93 -16.48 9.22
N VAL A 129 -5.86 -16.37 8.46
CA VAL A 129 -4.50 -16.21 8.96
C VAL A 129 -4.12 -14.75 8.81
N ARG A 130 -3.80 -14.07 9.93
CA ARG A 130 -3.45 -12.65 9.97
C ARG A 130 -1.99 -12.46 10.36
N GLY A 131 -1.35 -11.51 9.71
CA GLY A 131 0.02 -11.07 9.98
C GLY A 131 0.21 -9.64 9.48
N LEU A 132 1.47 -9.24 9.27
CA LEU A 132 1.81 -7.98 8.61
C LEU A 132 2.06 -8.19 7.11
N ILE A 133 1.89 -7.13 6.31
CA ILE A 133 2.12 -7.18 4.85
C ILE A 133 3.54 -7.64 4.48
N ASN A 134 4.53 -7.29 5.31
CA ASN A 134 5.95 -7.61 5.11
C ASN A 134 6.44 -8.79 5.97
N GLN A 135 5.53 -9.58 6.55
CA GLN A 135 5.87 -10.78 7.31
C GLN A 135 5.87 -12.01 6.37
N PRO A 136 7.03 -12.56 5.96
CA PRO A 136 7.07 -13.72 5.07
C PRO A 136 6.39 -14.95 5.67
N GLU A 137 6.44 -15.10 6.99
CA GLU A 137 5.84 -16.20 7.74
C GLU A 137 4.30 -16.28 7.56
N LEU A 138 3.64 -15.20 7.12
CA LEU A 138 2.22 -15.21 6.84
C LEU A 138 1.85 -16.16 5.70
N ALA A 139 2.62 -16.15 4.61
CA ALA A 139 2.40 -17.06 3.49
C ALA A 139 2.73 -18.50 3.89
N GLU A 140 3.89 -18.71 4.52
CA GLU A 140 4.35 -20.03 4.98
C GLU A 140 3.38 -20.69 5.96
N ALA A 141 2.88 -19.93 6.94
CA ALA A 141 1.90 -20.43 7.90
C ALA A 141 0.59 -20.86 7.21
N THR A 142 0.19 -20.10 6.20
CA THR A 142 -1.05 -20.37 5.45
C THR A 142 -0.87 -21.59 4.56
N GLU A 143 0.25 -21.73 3.86
CA GLU A 143 0.60 -22.92 3.07
C GLU A 143 0.68 -24.16 3.95
N TYR A 144 1.30 -24.06 5.14
CA TYR A 144 1.37 -25.15 6.10
C TYR A 144 -0.02 -25.62 6.57
N LEU A 145 -0.92 -24.69 6.88
CA LEU A 145 -2.30 -25.02 7.25
C LEU A 145 -3.07 -25.67 6.09
N ILE A 146 -2.93 -25.14 4.88
CA ILE A 146 -3.57 -25.74 3.69
C ILE A 146 -3.06 -27.16 3.47
N GLN A 147 -1.74 -27.37 3.57
CA GLN A 147 -1.14 -28.70 3.43
C GLN A 147 -1.65 -29.67 4.50
N ALA A 148 -1.80 -29.21 5.74
CA ALA A 148 -2.27 -30.02 6.85
C ALA A 148 -3.74 -30.47 6.67
N PHE A 149 -4.60 -29.61 6.13
CA PHE A 149 -6.04 -29.90 5.96
C PHE A 149 -6.38 -30.61 4.64
N TYR A 150 -5.61 -30.37 3.57
CA TYR A 150 -5.94 -30.84 2.22
C TYR A 150 -4.95 -31.85 1.63
N GLY A 151 -3.79 -32.06 2.26
CA GLY A 151 -2.82 -33.06 1.81
C GLY A 151 -2.41 -32.85 0.34
N PHE A 152 -2.68 -33.84 -0.51
CA PHE A 152 -2.34 -33.77 -1.94
C PHE A 152 -3.19 -32.76 -2.74
N GLU A 153 -4.36 -32.35 -2.22
CA GLU A 153 -5.24 -31.36 -2.86
C GLU A 153 -4.85 -29.92 -2.52
N SER A 154 -3.78 -29.70 -1.75
CA SER A 154 -3.33 -28.38 -1.28
C SER A 154 -3.12 -27.37 -2.41
N SER A 155 -2.64 -27.83 -3.58
CA SER A 155 -2.40 -26.99 -4.76
C SER A 155 -3.68 -26.44 -5.41
N LEU A 156 -4.84 -27.05 -5.14
CA LEU A 156 -6.14 -26.60 -5.65
C LEU A 156 -6.75 -25.50 -4.77
N ILE A 157 -6.27 -25.35 -3.53
CA ILE A 157 -6.82 -24.42 -2.56
C ILE A 157 -6.25 -23.03 -2.79
N LYS A 158 -7.15 -22.12 -3.18
CA LYS A 158 -6.84 -20.70 -3.29
C LYS A 158 -7.15 -19.98 -1.99
N VAL A 159 -6.33 -19.00 -1.67
CA VAL A 159 -6.60 -18.04 -0.61
C VAL A 159 -7.12 -16.74 -1.18
N THR A 160 -7.78 -15.95 -0.34
CA THR A 160 -8.24 -14.61 -0.64
C THR A 160 -7.66 -13.61 0.36
N CYS A 161 -7.24 -12.45 -0.14
CA CYS A 161 -6.93 -11.27 0.65
C CYS A 161 -7.90 -10.16 0.24
N GLN A 162 -8.51 -9.51 1.21
CA GLN A 162 -9.41 -8.39 0.98
C GLN A 162 -8.73 -7.09 1.42
N THR A 163 -8.83 -6.06 0.60
CA THR A 163 -8.38 -4.70 0.90
C THR A 163 -9.42 -3.68 0.48
N GLU A 164 -9.31 -2.43 0.90
CA GLU A 164 -10.19 -1.35 0.49
C GLU A 164 -9.41 -0.22 -0.18
N VAL A 165 -9.95 0.31 -1.27
CA VAL A 165 -9.42 1.49 -1.98
C VAL A 165 -10.57 2.42 -2.31
N SER A 166 -10.36 3.73 -2.14
CA SER A 166 -11.39 4.73 -2.47
C SER A 166 -11.88 4.58 -3.92
N GLU A 167 -13.20 4.63 -4.11
CA GLU A 167 -13.88 4.37 -5.40
C GLU A 167 -13.36 5.24 -6.55
N GLN A 168 -13.02 6.50 -6.25
CA GLN A 168 -12.44 7.45 -7.22
C GLN A 168 -11.15 6.96 -7.90
N TYR A 169 -10.49 5.94 -7.34
CA TYR A 169 -9.24 5.39 -7.83
C TYR A 169 -9.41 4.10 -8.64
N HIS A 170 -10.60 3.50 -8.65
CA HIS A 170 -10.82 2.20 -9.31
C HIS A 170 -10.62 2.30 -10.83
N GLY A 171 -11.14 3.36 -11.46
CA GLY A 171 -11.07 3.52 -12.91
C GLY A 171 -9.63 3.54 -13.46
N TYR A 172 -8.71 4.27 -12.83
CA TYR A 172 -7.33 4.32 -13.31
C TYR A 172 -6.56 3.04 -12.98
N LEU A 173 -6.81 2.41 -11.82
CA LEU A 173 -6.18 1.14 -11.48
C LEU A 173 -6.55 0.04 -12.48
N GLN A 174 -7.81 0.04 -12.95
CA GLN A 174 -8.32 -0.95 -13.91
C GLN A 174 -7.98 -0.65 -15.37
N THR A 175 -7.39 0.50 -15.70
CA THR A 175 -7.17 0.91 -17.09
C THR A 175 -6.12 0.00 -17.77
N ARG A 176 -6.51 -0.62 -18.90
CA ARG A 176 -5.68 -1.58 -19.65
C ARG A 176 -4.66 -0.96 -20.62
N GLN A 177 -4.72 0.34 -20.92
CA GLN A 177 -3.81 0.97 -21.90
C GLN A 177 -3.50 2.45 -21.58
N GLN A 178 -2.20 2.79 -21.49
CA GLN A 178 -1.47 3.74 -22.39
C GLN A 178 -0.20 4.39 -21.77
N SER A 179 0.18 4.12 -20.53
CA SER A 179 1.42 4.67 -19.95
C SER A 179 2.41 3.56 -19.52
N LYS A 180 3.68 3.94 -19.33
CA LYS A 180 4.80 3.12 -18.82
C LYS A 180 4.61 2.67 -17.36
N ASP A 181 3.37 2.56 -16.90
CA ASP A 181 3.01 2.50 -15.50
C ASP A 181 2.60 1.09 -15.10
N MET A 182 2.88 0.73 -13.85
CA MET A 182 2.41 -0.53 -13.27
C MET A 182 0.88 -0.50 -13.15
N CYS A 183 0.20 -1.29 -13.99
CA CYS A 183 -1.25 -1.47 -13.96
C CYS A 183 -1.62 -2.83 -13.35
N ILE A 184 -2.88 -3.01 -12.98
CA ILE A 184 -3.38 -4.24 -12.36
C ILE A 184 -3.12 -5.47 -13.25
N ALA A 185 -3.29 -5.35 -14.57
CA ALA A 185 -3.03 -6.45 -15.50
C ALA A 185 -1.54 -6.89 -15.47
N ALA A 186 -0.60 -5.97 -15.29
CA ALA A 186 0.81 -6.30 -15.15
C ALA A 186 1.10 -7.03 -13.83
N ILE A 187 0.43 -6.64 -12.73
CA ILE A 187 0.54 -7.35 -11.44
C ILE A 187 -0.03 -8.76 -11.56
N GLU A 188 -1.20 -8.93 -12.16
CA GLU A 188 -1.81 -10.26 -12.39
C GLU A 188 -0.92 -11.14 -13.27
N GLN A 189 -0.32 -10.57 -14.33
CA GLN A 189 0.60 -11.30 -15.21
C GLN A 189 1.88 -11.73 -14.49
N TYR A 190 2.45 -10.87 -13.65
CA TYR A 190 3.69 -11.14 -12.93
C TYR A 190 3.51 -12.11 -11.76
N THR A 191 2.43 -11.95 -11.00
CA THR A 191 2.20 -12.72 -9.76
C THR A 191 1.31 -13.94 -9.96
N HIS A 192 0.63 -14.06 -11.10
CA HIS A 192 -0.42 -15.05 -11.35
C HIS A 192 -1.61 -15.01 -10.38
N ALA A 193 -1.70 -14.00 -9.51
CA ALA A 193 -2.88 -13.73 -8.71
C ALA A 193 -3.97 -13.07 -9.58
N THR A 194 -5.22 -13.16 -9.13
CA THR A 194 -6.37 -12.46 -9.71
C THR A 194 -6.79 -11.33 -8.79
N ILE A 195 -6.94 -10.12 -9.33
CA ILE A 195 -7.33 -8.91 -8.60
C ILE A 195 -8.71 -8.47 -9.09
N GLN A 196 -9.72 -8.67 -8.26
CA GLN A 196 -11.10 -8.35 -8.55
C GLN A 196 -11.54 -7.09 -7.80
N PHE A 197 -11.94 -6.08 -8.57
CA PHE A 197 -12.64 -4.89 -8.08
C PHE A 197 -14.14 -5.18 -7.95
N PRO A 198 -14.87 -4.42 -7.13
CA PRO A 198 -16.31 -4.63 -6.99
C PRO A 198 -16.99 -4.22 -8.30
N THR A 199 -17.66 -5.16 -8.96
CA THR A 199 -18.54 -4.84 -10.09
C THR A 199 -19.75 -4.10 -9.55
N THR A 200 -20.01 -2.90 -10.08
CA THR A 200 -21.16 -2.08 -9.73
C THR A 200 -22.44 -2.92 -9.81
N ILE A 201 -23.34 -2.72 -8.84
CA ILE A 201 -24.70 -3.30 -8.72
C ILE A 201 -24.79 -4.62 -7.92
N ILE A 202 -24.66 -4.52 -6.60
CA ILE A 202 -25.65 -5.16 -5.72
C ILE A 202 -26.12 -4.08 -4.76
N ASN A 203 -27.38 -3.65 -4.93
CA ASN A 203 -28.11 -2.80 -4.00
C ASN A 203 -28.15 -3.48 -2.62
N THR A 204 -27.12 -3.24 -1.81
CA THR A 204 -27.12 -3.52 -0.38
C THR A 204 -26.49 -2.31 0.29
N ASN A 205 -27.15 -1.82 1.35
CA ASN A 205 -26.92 -0.52 2.01
C ASN A 205 -25.58 -0.42 2.79
N GLY A 206 -24.47 -0.91 2.22
CA GLY A 206 -23.16 -0.94 2.88
C GLY A 206 -22.07 -0.29 2.03
N TYR A 207 -21.56 0.86 2.47
CA TYR A 207 -20.43 1.58 1.86
C TYR A 207 -19.18 0.69 1.65
N GLY A 208 -18.92 -0.28 2.52
CA GLY A 208 -17.72 -1.13 2.46
C GLY A 208 -17.66 -2.14 1.31
N ARG A 209 -18.75 -2.37 0.55
CA ARG A 209 -18.71 -3.30 -0.59
C ARG A 209 -18.30 -2.63 -1.90
N ARG A 210 -18.37 -1.30 -2.01
CA ARG A 210 -18.00 -0.56 -3.23
C ARG A 210 -16.52 -0.20 -3.32
N THR A 211 -15.80 -0.26 -2.20
CA THR A 211 -14.36 0.03 -2.13
C THR A 211 -13.50 -1.23 -2.03
N SER A 212 -14.14 -2.39 -1.83
CA SER A 212 -13.46 -3.65 -1.54
C SER A 212 -12.85 -4.29 -2.78
N VAL A 213 -11.54 -4.52 -2.75
CA VAL A 213 -10.77 -5.26 -3.75
C VAL A 213 -10.40 -6.62 -3.18
N ILE A 214 -10.60 -7.68 -3.96
CA ILE A 214 -10.29 -9.07 -3.58
C ILE A 214 -9.13 -9.55 -4.44
N ILE A 215 -8.06 -10.00 -3.78
CA ILE A 215 -6.89 -10.62 -4.41
C ILE A 215 -6.95 -12.12 -4.11
N SER A 216 -6.83 -12.97 -5.13
CA SER A 216 -6.93 -14.42 -4.97
C SER A 216 -5.86 -15.19 -5.75
N GLY A 217 -5.43 -16.34 -5.22
CA GLY A 217 -4.31 -17.12 -5.76
C GLY A 217 -3.73 -18.06 -4.69
N SER A 218 -2.50 -18.55 -4.88
CA SER A 218 -1.76 -19.21 -3.80
C SER A 218 -1.33 -18.18 -2.73
N PRO A 219 -0.97 -18.59 -1.49
CA PRO A 219 -0.56 -17.65 -0.45
C PRO A 219 0.57 -16.72 -0.87
N THR A 220 1.63 -17.28 -1.45
CA THR A 220 2.78 -16.51 -1.96
C THR A 220 2.37 -15.52 -3.06
N GLN A 221 1.57 -15.95 -4.05
CA GLN A 221 1.08 -15.10 -5.14
C GLN A 221 0.25 -13.93 -4.62
N VAL A 222 -0.65 -14.18 -3.66
CA VAL A 222 -1.51 -13.15 -3.07
C VAL A 222 -0.70 -12.15 -2.25
N CYS A 223 0.28 -12.59 -1.46
CA CYS A 223 1.15 -11.70 -0.71
C CYS A 223 1.97 -10.78 -1.64
N GLN A 224 2.55 -11.33 -2.71
CA GLN A 224 3.29 -10.54 -3.71
C GLN A 224 2.38 -9.54 -4.43
N ALA A 225 1.22 -9.99 -4.92
CA ALA A 225 0.25 -9.15 -5.60
C ALA A 225 -0.23 -7.99 -4.72
N ARG A 226 -0.47 -8.25 -3.43
CA ARG A 226 -0.90 -7.21 -2.49
C ARG A 226 0.18 -6.16 -2.24
N LYS A 227 1.46 -6.56 -2.14
CA LYS A 227 2.58 -5.60 -2.01
C LYS A 227 2.67 -4.69 -3.23
N LEU A 228 2.61 -5.26 -4.43
CA LEU A 228 2.63 -4.49 -5.68
C LEU A 228 1.39 -3.61 -5.83
N PHE A 229 0.23 -4.10 -5.41
CA PHE A 229 -1.02 -3.33 -5.43
C PHE A 229 -0.93 -2.06 -4.58
N ASP A 230 -0.37 -2.16 -3.37
CA ASP A 230 -0.20 -1.00 -2.49
C ASP A 230 0.73 0.07 -3.13
N LEU A 231 1.69 -0.35 -3.97
CA LEU A 231 2.56 0.57 -4.72
C LEU A 231 1.83 1.32 -5.86
N CYS A 232 0.72 0.81 -6.36
CA CYS A 232 -0.12 1.50 -7.35
C CYS A 232 -1.02 2.57 -6.73
N LEU A 233 -1.10 2.63 -5.39
CA LEU A 233 -1.99 3.57 -4.71
C LEU A 233 -1.52 5.01 -4.88
N PRO A 234 -2.45 5.97 -4.87
CA PRO A 234 -2.13 7.36 -5.15
C PRO A 234 -1.50 8.02 -3.91
N ILE A 235 -0.55 8.89 -4.18
CA ILE A 235 0.14 9.72 -3.19
C ILE A 235 0.04 11.19 -3.57
N ILE A 236 0.02 12.06 -2.55
CA ILE A 236 -0.09 13.50 -2.74
C ILE A 236 0.97 14.19 -1.89
N LEU A 237 1.82 15.00 -2.52
CA LEU A 237 2.78 15.86 -1.85
C LEU A 237 2.33 17.31 -1.96
N THR A 238 2.19 17.97 -0.83
CA THR A 238 1.77 19.37 -0.72
C THR A 238 2.87 20.19 -0.06
N PHE A 239 3.28 21.29 -0.66
CA PHE A 239 4.31 22.18 -0.11
C PHE A 239 4.10 23.62 -0.56
N GLU A 240 4.74 24.55 0.15
CA GLU A 240 4.66 25.98 -0.15
C GLU A 240 5.78 26.40 -1.08
N VAL A 241 5.45 27.30 -2.02
CA VAL A 241 6.40 27.95 -2.91
C VAL A 241 6.29 29.47 -2.70
N PRO A 242 7.43 30.17 -2.52
CA PRO A 242 7.44 31.63 -2.48
C PRO A 242 6.91 32.24 -3.78
N ILE A 243 6.34 33.44 -3.68
CA ILE A 243 5.75 34.15 -4.82
C ILE A 243 6.78 34.44 -5.92
N ASP A 244 8.04 34.69 -5.53
CA ASP A 244 9.16 34.97 -6.43
C ASP A 244 9.72 33.73 -7.14
N LYS A 245 9.34 32.53 -6.71
CA LYS A 245 9.81 31.23 -7.26
C LYS A 245 8.69 30.39 -7.85
N GLU A 246 7.59 31.04 -8.26
CA GLU A 246 6.44 30.31 -8.81
C GLU A 246 6.79 29.61 -10.13
N PRO A 247 6.49 28.31 -10.27
CA PRO A 247 6.72 27.61 -11.53
C PRO A 247 5.76 28.13 -12.61
N THR A 248 6.30 28.36 -13.81
CA THR A 248 5.51 28.78 -14.96
C THR A 248 4.62 27.63 -15.47
N ARG A 249 3.64 27.94 -16.32
CA ARG A 249 2.83 26.90 -17.00
C ARG A 249 3.68 25.95 -17.83
N ALA A 250 4.79 26.44 -18.41
CA ALA A 250 5.72 25.62 -19.18
C ALA A 250 6.49 24.65 -18.27
N ASP A 251 6.93 25.10 -17.09
CA ASP A 251 7.59 24.24 -16.11
C ASP A 251 6.67 23.10 -15.65
N ILE A 252 5.41 23.43 -15.37
CA ILE A 252 4.39 22.45 -14.98
C ILE A 252 4.15 21.42 -16.09
N ALA A 253 4.05 21.86 -17.35
CA ALA A 253 3.89 20.96 -18.49
C ALA A 253 5.12 20.06 -18.67
N HIS A 254 6.33 20.61 -18.52
CA HIS A 254 7.58 19.85 -18.62
C HIS A 254 7.71 18.80 -17.51
N ILE A 255 7.39 19.16 -16.26
CA ILE A 255 7.37 18.24 -15.13
C ILE A 255 6.38 17.10 -15.37
N LYS A 256 5.18 17.43 -15.85
CA LYS A 256 4.14 16.43 -16.14
C LYS A 256 4.60 15.43 -17.19
N ASP A 257 5.16 15.92 -18.30
CA ASP A 257 5.60 15.10 -19.43
C ASP A 257 6.81 14.22 -19.08
N LYS A 258 7.80 14.79 -18.39
CA LYS A 258 9.06 14.10 -18.10
C LYS A 258 8.97 13.10 -16.95
N LEU A 259 8.17 13.40 -15.92
CA LEU A 259 8.17 12.66 -14.65
C LEU A 259 6.90 11.83 -14.42
N ASN A 260 5.93 11.89 -15.33
CA ASN A 260 4.60 11.26 -15.19
C ASN A 260 3.88 11.64 -13.88
N ILE A 261 3.80 12.95 -13.62
CA ILE A 261 3.30 13.51 -12.37
C ILE A 261 2.24 14.56 -12.65
N THR A 262 1.13 14.53 -11.91
CA THR A 262 0.12 15.57 -11.99
C THR A 262 0.44 16.70 -10.99
N THR A 263 0.53 17.94 -11.47
CA THR A 263 0.81 19.11 -10.64
C THR A 263 -0.36 20.10 -10.69
N ILE A 264 -0.81 20.56 -9.52
CA ILE A 264 -1.92 21.49 -9.33
C ILE A 264 -1.43 22.66 -8.44
N LEU A 265 -1.60 23.90 -8.91
CA LEU A 265 -1.30 25.10 -8.14
C LEU A 265 -2.57 25.65 -7.47
N ARG A 266 -2.51 25.94 -6.16
CA ARG A 266 -3.59 26.62 -5.41
C ARG A 266 -3.06 27.85 -4.69
N THR A 267 -3.78 28.96 -4.78
CA THR A 267 -3.48 30.19 -4.04
C THR A 267 -3.99 30.07 -2.60
N ARG A 268 -3.20 30.46 -1.60
CA ARG A 268 -3.68 30.52 -0.22
C ARG A 268 -4.61 31.73 0.00
N LYS A 269 -5.50 31.61 0.99
CA LYS A 269 -6.45 32.67 1.37
C LYS A 269 -5.77 33.94 1.92
N ASP A 270 -4.59 33.80 2.51
CA ASP A 270 -3.79 34.87 3.13
C ASP A 270 -2.78 35.52 2.17
N LYS A 271 -2.72 35.10 0.89
CA LYS A 271 -1.86 35.66 -0.18
C LYS A 271 -0.34 35.59 0.07
N ILE A 272 0.12 34.95 1.14
CA ILE A 272 1.54 34.74 1.43
C ILE A 272 1.95 33.40 0.79
N GLY A 273 2.34 33.44 -0.49
CA GLY A 273 2.81 32.28 -1.25
C GLY A 273 1.70 31.44 -1.90
N LYS A 274 2.13 30.47 -2.71
CA LYS A 274 1.26 29.46 -3.34
C LYS A 274 1.48 28.09 -2.73
N LEU A 275 0.39 27.34 -2.64
CA LEU A 275 0.40 25.94 -2.27
C LEU A 275 0.48 25.10 -3.54
N VAL A 276 1.52 24.30 -3.65
CA VAL A 276 1.69 23.35 -4.76
C VAL A 276 1.26 21.98 -4.28
N ILE A 277 0.43 21.32 -5.08
CA ILE A 277 -0.03 19.96 -4.87
C ILE A 277 0.47 19.13 -6.03
N VAL A 278 1.25 18.12 -5.72
CA VAL A 278 1.84 17.19 -6.69
C VAL A 278 1.30 15.80 -6.38
N GLN A 279 0.81 15.10 -7.40
CA GLN A 279 0.14 13.81 -7.27
C GLN A 279 0.80 12.78 -8.19
N SER A 280 0.99 11.57 -7.68
CA SER A 280 1.49 10.42 -8.43
C SER A 280 1.05 9.12 -7.74
N GLN A 281 1.70 8.01 -8.07
CA GLN A 281 1.53 6.71 -7.45
C GLN A 281 2.73 6.40 -6.55
N GLU A 282 2.54 5.50 -5.59
CA GLU A 282 3.54 5.19 -4.57
C GLU A 282 4.84 4.59 -5.13
N TYR A 283 4.77 3.81 -6.21
CA TYR A 283 5.98 3.34 -6.92
C TYR A 283 6.83 4.47 -7.51
N ASN A 284 6.25 5.66 -7.72
CA ASN A 284 6.90 6.81 -8.37
C ASN A 284 7.30 7.92 -7.38
N THR A 285 7.46 7.58 -6.09
CA THR A 285 7.73 8.55 -5.02
C THR A 285 9.03 9.34 -5.25
N ASP A 286 10.06 8.72 -5.83
CA ASP A 286 11.33 9.41 -6.12
C ASP A 286 11.16 10.54 -7.14
N GLN A 287 10.38 10.30 -8.19
CA GLN A 287 10.07 11.34 -9.17
C GLN A 287 9.21 12.44 -8.56
N LEU A 288 8.34 12.08 -7.61
CA LEU A 288 7.53 13.06 -6.87
C LEU A 288 8.40 14.02 -6.05
N PHE A 289 9.42 13.50 -5.36
CA PHE A 289 10.39 14.33 -4.65
C PHE A 289 11.28 15.13 -5.60
N ARG A 290 11.65 14.57 -6.75
CA ARG A 290 12.37 15.29 -7.80
C ARG A 290 11.56 16.45 -8.36
N ALA A 291 10.27 16.25 -8.63
CA ALA A 291 9.37 17.31 -9.10
C ALA A 291 9.35 18.48 -8.10
N ARG A 292 9.28 18.19 -6.81
CA ARG A 292 9.38 19.22 -5.77
C ARG A 292 10.71 19.98 -5.81
N SER A 293 11.83 19.28 -5.92
CA SER A 293 13.15 19.93 -5.99
C SER A 293 13.27 20.88 -7.17
N ILE A 294 12.77 20.46 -8.35
CA ILE A 294 12.71 21.29 -9.55
C ILE A 294 11.84 22.53 -9.30
N ILE A 295 10.63 22.36 -8.76
CA ILE A 295 9.69 23.46 -8.50
C ILE A 295 10.26 24.49 -7.51
N LEU A 296 11.02 24.04 -6.51
CA LEU A 296 11.63 24.94 -5.53
C LEU A 296 12.97 25.54 -5.98
N GLY A 297 13.46 25.15 -7.17
CA GLY A 297 14.79 25.53 -7.65
C GLY A 297 15.92 25.06 -6.72
N LEU A 298 15.72 23.93 -6.04
CA LEU A 298 16.76 23.30 -5.23
C LEU A 298 17.73 22.61 -6.19
N SER A 299 19.02 22.88 -6.07
CA SER A 299 20.04 22.13 -6.82
C SER A 299 19.82 20.64 -6.58
N GLU A 300 19.96 19.81 -7.62
CA GLU A 300 19.90 18.35 -7.46
C GLU A 300 20.79 17.99 -6.27
N ILE A 301 20.18 17.52 -5.19
CA ILE A 301 20.93 17.02 -4.05
C ILE A 301 21.78 15.92 -4.65
N ASN A 302 23.11 16.12 -4.68
CA ASN A 302 24.05 15.05 -4.94
C ASN A 302 23.67 13.92 -3.99
N ASN A 303 23.03 12.88 -4.52
CA ASN A 303 22.62 11.69 -3.80
C ASN A 303 23.89 10.94 -3.37
N ASN A 304 24.56 11.42 -2.31
CA ASN A 304 25.53 10.64 -1.55
C ASN A 304 24.87 9.90 -0.38
N ILE A 305 23.60 9.53 -0.55
CA ILE A 305 22.85 8.50 0.20
C ILE A 305 21.82 8.00 -0.84
N LEU A 306 21.97 6.93 -1.62
CA LEU A 306 22.61 5.62 -1.45
C LEU A 306 23.30 5.19 -2.76
N PRO A 307 24.56 4.69 -2.74
CA PRO A 307 25.03 3.80 -3.78
C PRO A 307 24.67 2.35 -3.40
N ILE A 308 23.83 1.69 -4.21
CA ILE A 308 23.94 0.23 -4.39
C ILE A 308 24.03 -0.01 -5.89
N SER A 309 25.23 0.21 -6.41
CA SER A 309 25.66 -0.23 -7.73
C SER A 309 26.86 -1.14 -7.57
N SER A 310 26.64 -2.40 -7.18
CA SER A 310 27.60 -3.48 -7.40
C SER A 310 26.89 -4.82 -7.30
N ILE A 311 26.72 -5.53 -8.43
CA ILE A 311 27.14 -6.92 -8.67
C ILE A 311 26.31 -7.55 -9.81
N ASN A 312 27.06 -7.87 -10.87
CA ASN A 312 26.90 -8.87 -11.93
C ASN A 312 25.82 -8.76 -13.02
N ASN A 313 26.33 -8.38 -14.19
CA ASN A 313 26.03 -8.97 -15.50
C ASN A 313 25.70 -10.47 -15.41
N ASN A 314 24.53 -10.86 -15.91
CA ASN A 314 24.44 -11.91 -16.92
C ASN A 314 23.14 -11.80 -17.72
N ASN A 315 23.30 -11.96 -19.03
CA ASN A 315 22.27 -11.88 -20.05
C ASN A 315 21.10 -12.86 -19.79
N ASN A 316 19.86 -12.38 -19.85
CA ASN A 316 18.85 -12.88 -20.79
C ASN A 316 17.58 -12.02 -20.78
N LYS A 317 17.06 -11.79 -21.99
CA LYS A 317 15.94 -10.92 -22.34
C LYS A 317 14.62 -11.45 -21.77
N ASN A 318 13.82 -10.58 -21.14
CA ASN A 318 12.38 -10.51 -21.39
C ASN A 318 11.78 -9.16 -20.97
N THR A 319 10.90 -8.68 -21.84
CA THR A 319 10.37 -7.32 -21.99
C THR A 319 9.27 -6.94 -21.00
N LEU A 320 9.13 -5.62 -20.77
CA LEU A 320 8.07 -4.84 -20.09
C LEU A 320 8.36 -4.33 -18.66
N PHE A 321 9.30 -4.91 -17.91
CA PHE A 321 9.62 -4.49 -16.53
C PHE A 321 10.94 -3.70 -16.36
N ASP A 322 11.81 -3.66 -17.37
CA ASP A 322 13.17 -3.09 -17.27
C ASP A 322 13.30 -1.58 -17.57
N LEU A 323 12.19 -0.87 -17.79
CA LEU A 323 12.24 0.57 -18.07
C LEU A 323 11.61 1.36 -16.91
N ASN A 324 12.45 1.62 -15.90
CA ASN A 324 12.28 2.53 -14.74
C ASN A 324 11.82 1.95 -13.39
N LEU A 325 11.60 0.65 -13.22
CA LEU A 325 11.75 0.05 -11.90
C LEU A 325 13.23 -0.28 -11.73
N SER A 326 13.95 0.53 -10.96
CA SER A 326 15.33 0.17 -10.61
C SER A 326 15.35 -1.25 -10.04
N SER A 327 16.43 -1.97 -10.31
CA SER A 327 16.77 -3.32 -9.84
C SER A 327 16.66 -3.57 -8.32
N THR A 328 16.19 -2.57 -7.57
CA THR A 328 16.04 -2.51 -6.12
C THR A 328 14.66 -2.94 -5.61
N ILE A 329 13.57 -2.78 -6.40
CA ILE A 329 12.21 -3.15 -5.93
C ILE A 329 12.01 -4.68 -5.96
N PHE A 330 12.71 -5.38 -6.86
CA PHE A 330 12.62 -6.84 -7.01
C PHE A 330 13.76 -7.61 -6.35
N SER A 331 14.87 -6.96 -5.96
CA SER A 331 15.98 -7.63 -5.26
C SER A 331 15.57 -8.07 -3.84
N ASP A 332 14.77 -7.26 -3.14
CA ASP A 332 14.31 -7.53 -1.77
C ASP A 332 13.22 -8.62 -1.68
N LEU A 333 12.67 -9.05 -2.81
CA LEU A 333 11.71 -10.17 -2.89
C LEU A 333 12.37 -11.51 -3.25
N SER A 334 13.69 -11.51 -3.51
CA SER A 334 14.45 -12.72 -3.90
C SER A 334 15.56 -13.10 -2.91
N SER A 335 15.82 -12.30 -1.88
CA SER A 335 16.85 -12.62 -0.89
C SER A 335 16.27 -13.34 0.33
N LYS A 336 16.34 -14.68 0.22
CA LYS A 336 16.17 -15.74 1.23
C LYS A 336 14.79 -16.34 1.41
#